data_AF-A0A3G1B3F7-F1
#
_entry.id   AF-A0A3G1B3F7-F1
#
_cell.length_a   1.000
_cell.length_b   1.000
_cell.length_c   1.000
_cell.angle_alpha   90.00
_cell.angle_beta   90.00
_cell.angle_gamma   90.00
#
_symmetry.space_group_name_H-M   'P 1'
#
loop_
_entity.id
_entity.type
_entity.pdbx_description
1 polymer ?
#
loop_
_entity_poly.entity_id
_entity_poly.type
_entity_poly.pdbx_seq_one_letter_code
_entity_poly.pdbx_strand_id
1 'polypeptide(L)'
;MSYEIKREPKILKCPFCDKGQIEASYTPARVETQIARGSGMNKTTRVWVDERYQVIKDCPNCGKTASQIEKSLSKGTEESKPPSRQEILKRLKDAGLPTKV
;
A
#
# COMPACT_ATOMS: atom_id res chain seq x y z
N MET A 1 -5.97 7.80 25.95
CA MET A 1 -5.57 8.90 25.04
C MET A 1 -5.64 8.38 23.61
N SER A 2 -6.77 8.59 22.95
CA SER A 2 -6.93 8.32 21.51
C SER A 2 -6.34 9.50 20.76
N TYR A 3 -5.18 9.31 20.14
CA TYR A 3 -4.61 10.32 19.25
C TYR A 3 -5.39 10.26 17.94
N GLU A 4 -6.30 11.22 17.75
CA GLU A 4 -6.95 11.43 16.46
C GLU A 4 -5.89 11.93 15.48
N ILE A 5 -5.43 11.05 14.59
CA ILE A 5 -4.52 11.43 13.51
C ILE A 5 -5.35 12.28 12.54
N LYS A 6 -5.25 13.60 12.66
CA LYS A 6 -5.84 14.54 11.70
C LYS A 6 -5.23 14.28 10.33
N ARG A 7 -6.04 13.77 9.40
CA ARG A 7 -5.67 13.49 8.01
C ARG A 7 -5.78 14.79 7.21
N GLU A 8 -4.76 15.63 7.26
CA GLU A 8 -4.73 16.82 6.43
C GLU A 8 -4.50 16.44 4.96
N PRO A 9 -5.34 16.92 4.02
CA PRO A 9 -5.14 16.66 2.60
C PRO A 9 -3.89 17.39 2.12
N LYS A 10 -2.94 16.64 1.57
CA LYS A 10 -1.75 17.18 0.91
C LYS A 10 -1.98 17.25 -0.58
N ILE A 11 -1.60 18.38 -1.18
CA ILE A 11 -1.60 18.56 -2.62
C ILE A 11 -0.30 17.94 -3.16
N LEU A 12 -0.43 16.83 -3.88
CA LEU A 12 0.68 16.15 -4.54
C LEU A 12 0.56 16.32 -6.06
N LYS A 13 1.69 16.18 -6.76
CA LYS A 13 1.68 16.07 -8.23
C LYS A 13 1.20 14.69 -8.62
N CYS A 14 0.45 14.60 -9.72
CA CYS A 14 -0.01 13.32 -10.24
C CYS A 14 1.19 12.50 -10.76
N PRO A 15 1.44 11.29 -10.23
CA PRO A 15 2.59 10.46 -10.62
C PRO A 15 2.51 9.91 -12.05
N PHE A 16 1.40 10.13 -12.76
CA PHE A 16 1.21 9.66 -14.14
C PHE A 16 1.44 10.73 -15.21
N CYS A 17 1.12 11.98 -14.91
CA CYS A 17 1.11 13.03 -15.92
C CYS A 17 1.91 14.27 -15.52
N ASP A 18 2.37 14.35 -14.26
CA ASP A 18 3.13 15.45 -13.65
C ASP A 18 2.53 16.87 -13.76
N LYS A 19 1.42 17.01 -14.48
CA LYS A 19 0.71 18.25 -14.79
C LYS A 19 -0.51 18.47 -13.90
N GLY A 20 -1.13 17.39 -13.40
CA GLY A 20 -2.30 17.45 -12.53
C GLY A 20 -1.90 17.53 -11.06
N GLN A 21 -2.61 18.36 -10.28
CA GLN A 21 -2.56 18.32 -8.81
C GLN A 21 -3.60 17.33 -8.30
N ILE A 22 -3.21 16.49 -7.34
CA ILE A 22 -4.07 15.51 -6.67
C ILE A 22 -4.09 15.79 -5.17
N GLU A 23 -5.28 15.77 -4.58
CA GLU A 23 -5.44 15.86 -3.13
C GLU A 23 -5.37 14.44 -2.55
N ALA A 24 -4.34 14.18 -1.73
CA ALA A 24 -4.13 12.90 -1.09
C ALA A 24 -3.95 13.06 0.41
N SER A 25 -4.59 12.20 1.18
CA SER A 25 -4.34 12.07 2.61
C SER A 25 -3.26 11.01 2.86
N TYR A 26 -2.25 11.38 3.64
CA TYR A 26 -1.18 10.47 4.04
C TYR A 26 -1.50 9.85 5.39
N THR A 27 -1.38 8.53 5.46
CA THR A 27 -1.55 7.76 6.67
C THR A 27 -0.23 7.05 6.99
N PRO A 28 0.46 7.40 8.08
CA PRO A 28 1.72 6.77 8.43
C PRO A 28 1.51 5.31 8.84
N ALA A 29 2.56 4.50 8.66
CA ALA A 29 2.59 3.13 9.12
C ALA A 29 2.40 3.07 10.65
N ARG A 30 1.54 2.17 11.10
CA ARG A 30 1.23 2.01 12.53
C ARG A 30 0.85 0.59 12.86
N VAL A 31 0.98 0.23 14.13
CA VAL A 31 0.40 -1.01 14.66
C VAL A 31 -1.08 -0.76 14.94
N GLU A 32 -1.96 -1.49 14.26
CA GLU A 32 -3.38 -1.47 14.54
C GLU A 32 -3.79 -2.72 15.32
N THR A 33 -4.70 -2.54 16.27
CA THR A 33 -5.34 -3.65 16.95
C THR A 33 -6.63 -3.98 16.21
N GLN A 34 -6.64 -5.13 15.52
CA GLN A 34 -7.83 -5.65 14.87
C GLN A 34 -8.55 -6.62 15.81
N ILE A 35 -9.87 -6.42 15.95
CA ILE A 35 -10.72 -7.29 16.76
C ILE A 35 -11.65 -8.03 15.79
N ALA A 36 -11.39 -9.31 15.59
CA ALA A 36 -12.31 -10.19 14.88
C ALA A 36 -13.41 -10.62 15.86
N ARG A 37 -14.67 -10.28 15.55
CA ARG A 37 -15.83 -10.65 16.37
C ARG A 37 -16.47 -11.92 15.82
N GLY A 38 -16.60 -12.94 16.66
CA GLY A 38 -17.30 -14.19 16.33
C GLY A 38 -18.33 -14.51 17.41
N SER A 39 -19.36 -15.30 17.05
CA SER A 39 -20.51 -15.58 17.93
C SER A 39 -20.15 -16.22 19.28
N GLY A 40 -18.98 -16.85 19.42
CA GLY A 40 -18.51 -17.50 20.66
C GLY A 40 -17.22 -16.92 21.25
N MET A 41 -16.43 -16.16 20.48
CA MET A 41 -15.21 -15.54 20.97
C MET A 41 -14.75 -14.39 20.08
N ASN A 42 -14.20 -13.34 20.70
CA ASN A 42 -13.53 -12.25 20.01
C ASN A 42 -12.02 -12.52 20.02
N LYS A 43 -11.37 -12.47 18.86
CA LYS A 43 -9.92 -12.56 18.76
C LYS A 43 -9.34 -11.17 18.53
N THR A 44 -8.42 -10.76 19.41
CA THR A 44 -7.69 -9.50 19.27
C THR A 44 -6.30 -9.78 18.73
N THR A 45 -5.98 -9.23 17.56
CA THR A 45 -4.66 -9.37 16.91
C THR A 45 -4.05 -8.00 16.65
N ARG A 46 -2.78 -7.84 17.00
CA ARG A 46 -2.00 -6.64 16.63
C ARG A 46 -1.37 -6.91 15.27
N VAL A 47 -1.68 -6.06 14.30
CA VAL A 47 -1.20 -6.20 12.92
C VAL A 47 -0.43 -4.94 12.56
N TRP A 48 0.73 -5.11 11.91
CA TRP A 48 1.45 -4.00 11.31
C TRP A 48 0.69 -3.54 10.07
N VAL A 49 0.34 -2.25 10.02
CA VAL A 49 -0.34 -1.66 8.87
C VAL A 49 0.63 -0.71 8.19
N ASP A 50 0.95 -1.03 6.93
CA ASP A 50 1.84 -0.23 6.09
C ASP A 50 1.27 1.17 5.83
N GLU A 51 2.16 2.07 5.41
CA GLU A 51 1.77 3.41 5.02
C GLU A 51 0.77 3.39 3.85
N ARG A 52 -0.17 4.33 3.87
CA ARG A 52 -1.20 4.43 2.82
C ARG A 52 -1.40 5.87 2.41
N TYR A 53 -1.46 6.06 1.10
CA TYR A 53 -1.96 7.28 0.48
C TYR A 53 -3.40 7.01 0.04
N GLN A 54 -4.33 7.84 0.51
CA GLN A 54 -5.73 7.80 0.08
C GLN A 54 -6.02 9.05 -0.74
N VAL A 55 -6.34 8.87 -2.02
CA VAL A 55 -6.53 9.95 -3.00
C VAL A 55 -8.02 10.30 -3.03
N ILE A 56 -8.33 11.59 -2.87
CA ILE A 56 -9.71 12.06 -2.67
C ILE A 56 -10.45 12.21 -4.01
N LYS A 57 -9.72 12.58 -5.08
CA LYS A 57 -10.28 12.86 -6.40
C LYS A 57 -9.46 12.24 -7.52
N ASP A 58 -10.14 11.88 -8.60
CA ASP A 58 -9.50 11.44 -9.85
C ASP A 58 -8.67 12.57 -10.46
N CYS A 59 -7.63 12.23 -11.22
CA CYS A 59 -6.83 13.26 -11.87
C CYS A 59 -7.59 13.84 -13.09
N PRO A 60 -7.89 15.15 -13.12
CA PRO A 60 -8.68 15.76 -14.19
C PRO A 60 -7.95 15.81 -15.54
N ASN A 61 -6.62 15.59 -15.55
CA ASN A 61 -5.80 15.75 -16.74
C ASN A 61 -5.52 14.41 -17.45
N CYS A 62 -5.23 13.34 -16.71
CA CYS A 62 -4.95 12.02 -17.30
C CYS A 62 -6.12 11.04 -17.23
N GLY A 63 -7.23 11.41 -16.59
CA GLY A 63 -8.41 10.54 -16.42
C GLY A 63 -8.13 9.28 -15.60
N LYS A 64 -6.99 9.22 -14.89
CA LYS A 64 -6.66 8.09 -14.02
C LYS A 64 -7.49 8.15 -12.75
N THR A 65 -8.08 7.01 -12.41
CA THR A 65 -8.90 6.89 -11.21
C THR A 65 -8.06 6.98 -9.94
N ALA A 66 -8.67 7.47 -8.87
CA ALA A 66 -8.06 7.58 -7.55
C ALA A 66 -7.41 6.26 -7.12
N SER A 67 -8.07 5.11 -7.32
CA SER A 67 -7.50 3.79 -6.99
C SER A 67 -6.22 3.45 -7.76
N GLN A 68 -6.07 3.91 -9.01
CA GLN A 68 -4.84 3.69 -9.78
C GLN A 68 -3.69 4.57 -9.26
N ILE A 69 -4.02 5.79 -8.83
CA ILE A 69 -3.07 6.74 -8.24
C ILE A 69 -2.64 6.27 -6.84
N GLU A 70 -3.58 5.80 -6.03
CA GLU A 70 -3.28 5.17 -4.73
C GLU A 70 -2.35 3.97 -4.89
N LYS A 71 -2.61 3.09 -5.88
CA LYS A 71 -1.73 1.95 -6.17
C LYS A 71 -0.34 2.37 -6.59
N SER A 72 -0.22 3.46 -7.35
CA SER A 72 1.08 4.02 -7.75
C SER A 72 1.84 4.59 -6.56
N LEU A 73 1.14 5.27 -5.64
CA LEU A 73 1.75 5.94 -4.48
C LEU A 73 2.09 4.94 -3.35
N SER A 74 1.23 3.96 -3.10
CA SER A 74 1.43 2.95 -2.06
C SER A 74 2.49 1.91 -2.39
N LYS A 75 2.75 1.67 -3.69
CA LYS A 75 3.67 0.63 -4.13
C LYS A 75 5.15 1.01 -4.13
N GLY A 76 5.53 2.18 -3.60
CA GLY A 76 6.94 2.59 -3.45
C GLY A 76 7.84 2.03 -4.55
N THR A 77 7.79 2.63 -5.74
CA THR A 77 8.75 2.41 -6.83
C THR A 77 9.15 0.96 -7.09
N GLU A 78 8.28 0.08 -7.61
CA GLU A 78 8.60 -1.22 -8.26
C GLU A 78 9.47 -2.28 -7.49
N GLU A 79 10.21 -1.91 -6.45
CA GLU A 79 11.20 -2.69 -5.69
C GLU A 79 10.54 -3.52 -4.58
N SER A 80 9.27 -3.25 -4.29
CA SER A 80 8.45 -3.96 -3.30
C SER A 80 7.44 -4.93 -3.95
N LYS A 81 7.59 -5.28 -5.24
CA LYS A 81 6.89 -6.44 -5.79
C LYS A 81 7.54 -7.71 -5.19
N PRO A 82 6.77 -8.63 -4.58
CA PRO A 82 7.31 -9.94 -4.26
C PRO A 82 7.85 -10.56 -5.57
N PRO A 83 9.07 -11.12 -5.56
CA PRO A 83 9.69 -11.65 -6.77
C PRO A 83 8.76 -12.68 -7.41
N SER A 84 8.64 -12.60 -8.73
CA SER A 84 7.86 -13.56 -9.49
C SER A 84 8.38 -14.98 -9.25
N ARG A 85 7.52 -16.00 -9.36
CA ARG A 85 7.93 -17.40 -9.20
C ARG A 85 9.15 -17.75 -10.07
N GLN A 86 9.27 -17.13 -11.25
CA GLN A 86 10.41 -17.31 -12.14
C GLN A 86 11.71 -16.74 -11.57
N GLU A 87 11.68 -15.57 -10.93
CA GLU A 87 12.86 -14.98 -10.27
C GLU A 87 13.27 -15.77 -9.03
N ILE A 88 12.30 -16.28 -8.26
CA ILE A 88 12.57 -17.17 -7.13
C ILE A 88 13.26 -18.45 -7.62
N LEU A 89 12.75 -19.07 -8.69
CA LEU A 89 13.34 -20.27 -9.27
C LEU A 89 14.74 -20.02 -9.85
N LYS A 90 15.00 -18.86 -10.45
CA LYS A 90 16.35 -18.48 -10.90
C LYS A 90 17.32 -18.39 -9.71
N ARG A 91 16.94 -17.66 -8.66
CA ARG A 91 17.76 -17.55 -7.43
C ARG A 91 18.04 -18.90 -6.78
N LEU A 92 17.05 -19.80 -6.74
CA LEU A 92 17.22 -21.15 -6.20
C LEU A 92 18.18 -22.00 -7.05
N LYS A 93 18.10 -21.90 -8.39
CA LYS A 93 19.04 -22.56 -9.31
C LYS A 93 20.46 -22.02 -9.16
N ASP A 94 20.61 -20.70 -9.10
CA ASP A 94 21.92 -20.04 -8.95
C ASP A 94 22.58 -20.40 -7.61
N ALA A 95 21.78 -20.60 -6.56
CA ALA A 95 22.24 -21.03 -5.23
C ALA A 95 22.40 -22.56 -5.07
N GLY A 96 22.15 -23.36 -6.13
CA GLY A 96 22.26 -24.81 -6.08
C GLY A 96 21.23 -25.52 -5.17
N LEU A 97 20.14 -24.82 -4.82
CA LEU A 97 19.09 -25.34 -3.96
C LEU A 97 18.02 -26.07 -4.80
N PRO A 98 17.42 -27.15 -4.27
CA PRO A 98 16.39 -27.89 -4.99
C PRO A 98 15.17 -27.00 -5.28
N THR A 99 14.78 -26.92 -6.54
CA THR A 99 13.69 -26.05 -7.03
C THR A 99 12.28 -26.61 -6.79
N LYS A 100 12.16 -27.66 -5.99
CA LYS A 100 10.91 -28.30 -5.60
C LYS A 100 10.58 -27.84 -4.18
N VAL A 101 9.86 -26.73 -4.09
CA VAL A 101 9.09 -26.35 -2.88
C VAL A 101 7.69 -26.91 -2.98
#